data_AF-A0A225VM45-F1
#
_entry.id   AF-A0A225VM45-F1
#
_cell.length_a   1.000
_cell.length_b   1.000
_cell.length_c   1.000
_cell.angle_alpha   90.00
_cell.angle_beta   90.00
_cell.angle_gamma   90.00
#
_symmetry.space_group_name_H-M   'P 1'
#
loop_
_entity.id
_entity.type
_entity.pdbx_description
1 polymer ?
#
loop_
_entity_poly.entity_id
_entity_poly.type
_entity_poly.pdbx_seq_one_letter_code
_entity_poly.pdbx_strand_id
1 'polypeptide(L)'
;MLRSLRCDDLPAAPTDGWLNEFVADSRRRFTSLLSYDFSKFPCALALGLLSDEAAGSNPASNEEEKQITLHRSATGEISSAELAMILTPYDAKRLKSYAKNMVDYHMIVDLIPSLARLYFLQRLPQMTLSYLQRAILVSLGLQHQSVDVIQQELNVPSNQLLALFNKAVRKFLNQIEQLMEKQLEEETTNSKKLAQVAAQSQAMNPTKTTLDEEMREGAQEEKAKQQQQLLDSLNLMKYAVRGDDADWDAALNQSESGGIVQVKSKKQNKVKKESKDSKKDQKHNKRSADGDSDRKKSKKSKKSKYANLS
;
A
#
# COMPACT_ATOMS: atom_id res chain seq x y z
N MET A 1 -15.90 -35.09 -1.43
CA MET A 1 -16.63 -33.85 -1.78
C MET A 1 -17.19 -33.26 -0.51
N LEU A 2 -17.02 -31.96 -0.29
CA LEU A 2 -17.56 -31.24 0.85
C LEU A 2 -18.38 -30.06 0.31
N ARG A 3 -19.50 -29.75 0.96
CA ARG A 3 -20.32 -28.57 0.67
C ARG A 3 -20.44 -27.76 1.95
N SER A 4 -19.97 -26.52 1.93
CA SER A 4 -20.21 -25.59 3.04
C SER A 4 -21.71 -25.30 3.13
N LEU A 5 -22.20 -25.24 4.35
CA LEU A 5 -23.52 -24.69 4.69
C LEU A 5 -23.28 -23.33 5.33
N ARG A 6 -24.28 -22.44 5.24
CA ARG A 6 -24.23 -21.17 5.98
C ARG A 6 -24.33 -21.48 7.46
N CYS A 7 -23.42 -20.93 8.25
CA CYS A 7 -23.30 -21.16 9.69
C CYS A 7 -23.34 -19.84 10.47
N ASP A 8 -23.89 -18.79 9.87
CA ASP A 8 -23.87 -17.40 10.37
C ASP A 8 -24.55 -17.27 11.74
N ASP A 9 -25.51 -18.16 12.05
CA ASP A 9 -26.25 -18.24 13.31
C ASP A 9 -25.52 -19.03 14.42
N LEU A 10 -24.36 -19.66 14.14
CA LEU A 10 -23.66 -20.50 15.12
C LEU A 10 -22.55 -19.75 15.87
N PRO A 11 -22.46 -19.86 17.21
CA PRO A 11 -21.43 -19.18 18.02
C PRO A 11 -20.01 -19.73 17.82
N ALA A 12 -19.86 -20.81 17.05
CA ALA A 12 -18.58 -21.43 16.69
C ALA A 12 -18.54 -21.75 15.17
N ALA A 13 -18.92 -20.76 14.35
CA ALA A 13 -18.82 -20.87 12.89
C ALA A 13 -17.34 -21.02 12.46
N PRO A 14 -17.04 -21.89 11.47
CA PRO A 14 -15.71 -21.95 10.86
C PRO A 14 -15.44 -20.65 10.08
N THR A 15 -14.17 -20.26 9.97
CA THR A 15 -13.74 -19.06 9.23
C THR A 15 -14.28 -19.08 7.80
N ASP A 16 -14.84 -17.96 7.32
CA ASP A 16 -15.33 -17.88 5.95
C ASP A 16 -14.21 -18.18 4.93
N GLY A 17 -14.57 -18.79 3.81
CA GLY A 17 -13.63 -19.24 2.79
C GLY A 17 -12.79 -20.48 3.12
N TRP A 18 -12.89 -21.09 4.32
CA TRP A 18 -12.08 -22.27 4.71
C TRP A 18 -12.13 -23.42 3.69
N LEU A 19 -13.29 -23.65 3.07
CA LEU A 19 -13.49 -24.70 2.09
C LEU A 19 -12.68 -24.44 0.82
N ASN A 20 -12.57 -23.17 0.39
CA ASN A 20 -11.79 -22.78 -0.79
C ASN A 20 -10.29 -22.99 -0.53
N GLU A 21 -9.80 -22.69 0.68
CA GLU A 21 -8.42 -23.00 1.07
C GLU A 21 -8.16 -24.51 1.08
N PHE A 22 -9.07 -25.29 1.67
CA PHE A 22 -8.96 -26.76 1.74
C PHE A 22 -8.99 -27.40 0.34
N VAL A 23 -9.86 -26.93 -0.55
CA VAL A 23 -9.95 -27.37 -1.95
C VAL A 23 -8.66 -27.04 -2.69
N ALA A 24 -8.12 -25.83 -2.54
CA ALA A 24 -6.91 -25.42 -3.25
C ALA A 24 -5.64 -26.17 -2.75
N ASP A 25 -5.51 -26.45 -1.45
CA ASP A 25 -4.45 -27.32 -0.91
C ASP A 25 -4.63 -28.78 -1.38
N SER A 26 -5.86 -29.31 -1.34
CA SER A 26 -6.18 -30.66 -1.85
C SER A 26 -5.82 -30.80 -3.33
N ARG A 27 -6.12 -29.79 -4.15
CA ARG A 27 -5.78 -29.71 -5.58
C ARG A 27 -4.28 -29.61 -5.81
N ARG A 28 -3.54 -28.87 -4.99
CA ARG A 28 -2.06 -28.84 -5.02
C ARG A 28 -1.46 -30.19 -4.67
N ARG A 29 -1.99 -30.89 -3.68
CA ARG A 29 -1.54 -32.25 -3.33
C ARG A 29 -1.89 -33.24 -4.44
N PHE A 30 -3.11 -33.17 -5.00
CA PHE A 30 -3.55 -34.07 -6.06
C PHE A 30 -2.75 -33.91 -7.36
N THR A 31 -2.45 -32.67 -7.77
CA THR A 31 -1.55 -32.41 -8.93
C THR A 31 -0.13 -32.94 -8.73
N SER A 32 0.36 -33.02 -7.48
CA SER A 32 1.62 -33.68 -7.15
C SER A 32 1.50 -35.21 -7.15
N LEU A 33 0.39 -35.75 -6.64
CA LEU A 33 0.14 -37.19 -6.52
C LEU A 33 -0.19 -37.87 -7.87
N LEU A 34 -0.66 -37.11 -8.86
CA LEU A 34 -1.02 -37.61 -10.20
C LEU A 34 0.13 -38.30 -10.95
N SER A 35 1.39 -37.98 -10.63
CA SER A 35 2.57 -38.60 -11.25
C SER A 35 3.01 -39.92 -10.58
N TYR A 36 2.44 -40.25 -9.42
CA TYR A 36 2.74 -41.47 -8.66
C TYR A 36 1.70 -42.57 -8.99
N ASP A 37 1.07 -43.21 -7.99
CA ASP A 37 0.12 -44.31 -8.23
C ASP A 37 -1.12 -43.90 -9.02
N PHE A 38 -1.50 -42.61 -9.00
CA PHE A 38 -2.62 -42.06 -9.77
C PHE A 38 -2.29 -41.84 -11.26
N SER A 39 -1.06 -42.11 -11.71
CA SER A 39 -0.70 -42.14 -13.14
C SER A 39 -1.45 -43.23 -13.92
N LYS A 40 -1.92 -44.26 -13.20
CA LYS A 40 -2.70 -45.39 -13.73
C LYS A 40 -4.20 -45.11 -13.82
N PHE A 41 -4.68 -43.98 -13.29
CA PHE A 41 -6.09 -43.64 -13.34
C PHE A 41 -6.50 -43.12 -14.73
N PRO A 42 -7.74 -43.40 -15.18
CA PRO A 42 -8.27 -42.77 -16.39
C PRO A 42 -8.17 -41.25 -16.31
N CYS A 43 -7.66 -40.64 -17.37
CA CYS A 43 -7.58 -39.21 -17.57
C CYS A 43 -8.95 -38.52 -17.37
N ALA A 44 -10.05 -39.15 -17.78
CA ALA A 44 -11.40 -38.63 -17.56
C ALA A 44 -11.74 -38.47 -16.07
N LEU A 45 -11.29 -39.40 -15.22
CA LEU A 45 -11.46 -39.36 -13.76
C LEU A 45 -10.52 -38.32 -13.14
N ALA A 46 -9.25 -38.30 -13.56
CA ALA A 46 -8.27 -37.32 -13.10
C ALA A 46 -8.72 -35.88 -13.44
N LEU A 47 -9.28 -35.67 -14.64
CA LEU A 47 -9.93 -34.42 -15.02
C LEU A 47 -11.15 -34.12 -14.14
N GLY A 48 -12.04 -35.08 -13.91
CA GLY A 48 -13.22 -34.90 -13.06
C GLY A 48 -12.89 -34.45 -11.64
N LEU A 49 -11.77 -34.93 -11.08
CA LEU A 49 -11.27 -34.53 -9.76
C LEU A 49 -10.49 -33.20 -9.76
N LEU A 50 -9.95 -32.77 -10.91
CA LEU A 50 -9.31 -31.46 -11.09
C LEU A 50 -10.31 -30.37 -11.53
N SER A 51 -11.44 -30.77 -12.09
CA SER A 51 -12.55 -29.91 -12.47
C SER A 51 -13.50 -29.72 -11.29
N ASP A 52 -13.09 -28.89 -10.35
CA ASP A 52 -14.07 -27.97 -9.78
C ASP A 52 -14.52 -27.03 -10.91
N GLU A 53 -15.61 -27.42 -11.58
CA GLU A 53 -16.68 -26.46 -11.84
C GLU A 53 -16.86 -25.66 -10.55
N ALA A 54 -16.71 -24.34 -10.60
CA ALA A 54 -16.70 -23.51 -9.41
C ALA A 54 -18.07 -23.57 -8.73
N ALA A 55 -18.25 -24.49 -7.78
CA ALA A 55 -19.43 -24.64 -6.93
C ALA A 55 -19.51 -23.50 -5.89
N GLY A 56 -19.38 -22.27 -6.38
CA GLY A 56 -19.08 -21.07 -5.62
C GLY A 56 -19.13 -19.76 -6.44
N SER A 57 -19.08 -19.79 -7.78
CA SER A 57 -19.46 -18.61 -8.58
C SER A 57 -20.97 -18.58 -8.80
N ASN A 58 -21.73 -18.37 -7.72
CA ASN A 58 -23.12 -17.94 -7.83
C ASN A 58 -23.16 -16.62 -8.62
N PRO A 59 -23.84 -16.52 -9.77
CA PRO A 59 -23.99 -15.25 -10.50
C PRO A 59 -24.99 -14.28 -9.82
N ALA A 60 -25.22 -14.45 -8.52
CA ALA A 60 -26.36 -13.91 -7.78
C ALA A 60 -25.98 -13.15 -6.49
N SER A 61 -24.69 -13.03 -6.19
CA SER A 61 -24.18 -12.09 -5.19
C SER A 61 -23.38 -11.01 -5.91
N ASN A 62 -24.05 -9.88 -6.21
CA ASN A 62 -23.40 -8.60 -6.54
C ASN A 62 -22.72 -8.04 -5.29
N GLU A 63 -21.72 -8.76 -4.79
CA GLU A 63 -20.79 -8.25 -3.79
C GLU A 63 -19.42 -8.15 -4.42
N GLU A 64 -18.89 -6.95 -4.30
CA GLU A 64 -17.62 -6.39 -4.77
C GLU A 64 -16.46 -7.39 -4.88
N GLU A 65 -15.53 -7.11 -5.80
CA GLU A 65 -14.29 -7.87 -6.07
C GLU A 65 -13.32 -7.91 -4.87
N LYS A 66 -13.74 -8.52 -3.76
CA LYS A 66 -12.87 -9.03 -2.72
C LYS A 66 -12.11 -10.19 -3.34
N GLN A 67 -10.92 -9.87 -3.84
CA GLN A 67 -9.87 -10.86 -4.05
C GLN A 67 -9.75 -11.66 -2.74
N ILE A 68 -10.31 -12.87 -2.72
CA ILE A 68 -10.16 -13.79 -1.60
C ILE A 68 -8.69 -14.19 -1.60
N THR A 69 -7.89 -13.49 -0.80
CA THR A 69 -6.47 -13.77 -0.61
C THR A 69 -6.34 -15.08 0.17
N LEU A 70 -6.44 -16.19 -0.55
CA LEU A 70 -6.34 -17.54 0.00
C LEU A 70 -4.96 -17.70 0.66
N HIS A 71 -4.90 -17.60 1.98
CA HIS A 71 -3.65 -17.41 2.74
C HIS A 71 -2.69 -18.59 2.62
N ARG A 72 -3.19 -19.76 2.22
CA ARG A 72 -2.45 -21.03 2.13
C ARG A 72 -2.12 -21.46 0.69
N SER A 73 -2.68 -20.80 -0.31
CA SER A 73 -2.84 -21.39 -1.66
C SER A 73 -2.26 -20.50 -2.75
N ALA A 74 -1.52 -21.12 -3.67
CA ALA A 74 -0.93 -20.45 -4.84
C ALA A 74 -1.97 -20.18 -5.94
N THR A 75 -3.12 -19.61 -5.56
CA THR A 75 -4.29 -19.34 -6.40
C THR A 75 -4.42 -17.83 -6.67
N GLY A 76 -3.28 -17.19 -6.94
CA GLY A 76 -3.19 -15.87 -7.53
C GLY A 76 -2.71 -15.96 -8.98
N GLU A 77 -2.94 -14.90 -9.76
CA GLU A 77 -2.29 -14.75 -11.06
C GLU A 77 -0.76 -14.86 -10.89
N ILE A 78 -0.09 -15.53 -11.82
CA ILE A 78 1.36 -15.70 -11.74
C ILE A 78 2.08 -14.35 -11.86
N SER A 79 2.91 -14.00 -10.87
CA SER A 79 3.78 -12.83 -10.98
C SER A 79 4.90 -13.11 -11.99
N SER A 80 5.30 -12.10 -12.76
CA SER A 80 6.37 -12.28 -13.76
C SER A 80 7.72 -12.67 -13.13
N ALA A 81 7.97 -12.26 -11.88
CA ALA A 81 9.13 -12.69 -11.12
C ALA A 81 9.13 -14.21 -10.84
N GLU A 82 7.96 -14.80 -10.58
CA GLU A 82 7.82 -16.26 -10.40
C GLU A 82 7.89 -17.00 -11.74
N LEU A 83 7.36 -16.40 -12.81
CA LEU A 83 7.47 -16.95 -14.16
C LEU A 83 8.94 -17.09 -14.57
N ALA A 84 9.77 -16.08 -14.28
CA ALA A 84 11.21 -16.11 -14.54
C ALA A 84 11.99 -17.14 -13.69
N MET A 85 11.45 -17.57 -12.54
CA MET A 85 12.03 -18.68 -11.76
C MET A 85 11.65 -20.07 -12.32
N ILE A 86 10.53 -20.18 -13.03
CA ILE A 86 9.99 -21.44 -13.54
C ILE A 86 10.41 -21.70 -15.00
N LEU A 87 10.54 -20.64 -15.81
CA LEU A 87 10.90 -20.71 -17.23
C LEU A 87 12.03 -19.74 -17.56
N THR A 88 13.06 -20.24 -18.25
CA THR A 88 14.13 -19.40 -18.79
C THR A 88 13.72 -18.77 -20.13
N PRO A 89 14.35 -17.67 -20.58
CA PRO A 89 14.11 -17.10 -21.91
C PRO A 89 14.47 -18.06 -23.07
N TYR A 90 15.25 -19.12 -22.82
CA TYR A 90 15.52 -20.17 -23.79
C TYR A 90 14.33 -21.14 -23.92
N ASP A 91 13.60 -21.39 -22.84
CA ASP A 91 12.41 -22.25 -22.83
C ASP A 91 11.26 -21.62 -23.60
N ALA A 92 11.06 -20.30 -23.46
CA ALA A 92 10.14 -19.54 -24.30
C ALA A 92 10.49 -19.68 -25.80
N LYS A 93 11.78 -19.67 -26.16
CA LYS A 93 12.24 -19.91 -27.55
C LYS A 93 11.96 -21.36 -27.98
N ARG A 94 12.18 -22.37 -27.13
CA ARG A 94 11.86 -23.78 -27.43
C ARG A 94 10.37 -23.97 -27.69
N LEU A 95 9.51 -23.43 -26.81
CA LEU A 95 8.05 -23.43 -26.97
C LEU A 95 7.63 -22.72 -28.27
N LYS A 96 8.25 -21.58 -28.61
CA LYS A 96 8.00 -20.85 -29.86
C LYS A 96 8.42 -21.62 -31.11
N SER A 97 9.49 -22.40 -31.05
CA SER A 97 9.93 -23.26 -32.16
C SER A 97 9.01 -24.46 -32.36
N TYR A 98 8.57 -25.11 -31.29
CA TYR A 98 7.54 -26.16 -31.35
C TYR A 98 6.19 -25.62 -31.84
N ALA A 99 5.77 -24.44 -31.35
CA ALA A 99 4.58 -23.73 -31.83
C ALA A 99 4.68 -23.25 -33.28
N LYS A 100 5.87 -23.28 -33.91
CA LYS A 100 6.06 -23.07 -35.36
C LYS A 100 6.20 -24.38 -36.15
N ASN A 101 6.04 -25.53 -35.50
CA ASN A 101 6.24 -26.88 -36.07
C ASN A 101 7.67 -27.11 -36.60
N MET A 102 8.66 -26.35 -36.11
CA MET A 102 10.06 -26.46 -36.55
C MET A 102 10.84 -27.54 -35.78
N VAL A 103 10.27 -28.03 -34.68
CA VAL A 103 10.90 -28.93 -33.71
C VAL A 103 9.85 -29.92 -33.21
N ASP A 104 10.27 -31.14 -32.90
CA ASP A 104 9.40 -32.20 -32.35
C ASP A 104 9.09 -32.02 -30.85
N TYR A 105 8.01 -32.63 -30.37
CA TYR A 105 7.48 -32.43 -29.02
C TYR A 105 8.46 -32.86 -27.92
N HIS A 106 9.29 -33.87 -28.17
CA HIS A 106 10.34 -34.35 -27.25
C HIS A 106 11.26 -33.23 -26.72
N MET A 107 11.48 -32.15 -27.48
CA MET A 107 12.33 -31.01 -27.07
C MET A 107 11.66 -30.01 -26.12
N ILE A 108 10.37 -30.21 -25.80
CA ILE A 108 9.63 -29.42 -24.82
C ILE A 108 8.98 -30.27 -23.71
N VAL A 109 9.14 -31.60 -23.73
CA VAL A 109 8.51 -32.52 -22.76
C VAL A 109 8.89 -32.17 -21.32
N ASP A 110 10.13 -31.75 -21.09
CA ASP A 110 10.64 -31.28 -19.79
C ASP A 110 9.88 -30.06 -19.23
N LEU A 111 9.32 -29.22 -20.11
CA LEU A 111 8.57 -28.02 -19.74
C LEU A 111 7.09 -28.32 -19.44
N ILE A 112 6.53 -29.40 -20.00
CA ILE A 112 5.10 -29.71 -19.91
C ILE A 112 4.63 -29.86 -18.46
N PRO A 113 5.31 -30.58 -17.55
CA PRO A 113 4.86 -30.71 -16.17
C PRO A 113 4.76 -29.37 -15.42
N SER A 114 5.67 -28.43 -15.71
CA SER A 114 5.60 -27.08 -15.11
C SER A 114 4.42 -26.28 -15.66
N LEU A 115 4.21 -26.29 -16.98
CA LEU A 115 3.06 -25.63 -17.61
C LEU A 115 1.72 -26.24 -17.16
N ALA A 116 1.65 -27.57 -17.06
CA ALA A 116 0.49 -28.30 -16.57
C ALA A 116 0.18 -27.95 -15.11
N ARG A 117 1.19 -27.90 -14.23
CA ARG A 117 1.03 -27.44 -12.84
C ARG A 117 0.50 -26.00 -12.78
N LEU A 118 1.05 -25.06 -13.55
CA LEU A 118 0.56 -23.67 -13.57
C LEU A 118 -0.92 -23.58 -14.00
N TYR A 119 -1.30 -24.33 -15.04
CA TYR A 119 -2.69 -24.38 -15.50
C TYR A 119 -3.63 -25.03 -14.48
N PHE A 120 -3.28 -26.22 -13.99
CA PHE A 120 -4.10 -26.95 -13.03
C PHE A 120 -4.03 -26.40 -11.60
N LEU A 121 -3.26 -25.36 -11.32
CA LEU A 121 -3.34 -24.55 -10.11
C LEU A 121 -4.08 -23.20 -10.31
N GLN A 122 -4.74 -22.99 -11.46
CA GLN A 122 -5.48 -21.76 -11.79
C GLN A 122 -4.63 -20.47 -11.81
N ARG A 123 -3.29 -20.59 -11.94
CA ARG A 123 -2.37 -19.44 -11.99
C ARG A 123 -2.41 -18.65 -13.30
N LEU A 124 -3.15 -19.17 -14.30
CA LEU A 124 -3.37 -18.61 -15.63
C LEU A 124 -4.87 -18.49 -15.90
N PRO A 125 -5.63 -17.64 -15.17
CA PRO A 125 -7.09 -17.61 -15.24
C PRO A 125 -7.63 -17.22 -16.62
N GLN A 126 -6.87 -16.43 -17.38
CA GLN A 126 -7.23 -16.01 -18.73
C GLN A 126 -7.14 -17.15 -19.77
N MET A 127 -6.50 -18.27 -19.45
CA MET A 127 -6.33 -19.37 -20.40
C MET A 127 -7.46 -20.40 -20.29
N THR A 128 -8.21 -20.59 -21.38
CA THR A 128 -9.21 -21.66 -21.50
C THR A 128 -8.76 -22.74 -22.47
N LEU A 129 -8.77 -24.00 -22.03
CA LEU A 129 -8.52 -25.19 -22.85
C LEU A 129 -9.83 -25.97 -23.05
N SER A 130 -10.00 -26.56 -24.24
CA SER A 130 -11.08 -27.53 -24.52
C SER A 130 -10.87 -28.81 -23.71
N TYR A 131 -11.93 -29.58 -23.45
CA TYR A 131 -11.87 -30.83 -22.65
C TYR A 131 -10.75 -31.78 -23.12
N LEU A 132 -10.66 -32.09 -24.42
CA LEU A 132 -9.59 -32.94 -24.96
C LEU A 132 -8.19 -32.31 -24.78
N GLN A 133 -8.07 -30.98 -24.86
CA GLN A 133 -6.80 -30.30 -24.63
C GLN A 133 -6.38 -30.37 -23.15
N ARG A 134 -7.34 -30.29 -22.21
CA ARG A 134 -7.09 -30.52 -20.78
C ARG A 134 -6.71 -31.98 -20.53
N ALA A 135 -7.39 -32.92 -21.17
CA ALA A 135 -7.11 -34.36 -21.03
C ALA A 135 -5.67 -34.69 -21.40
N ILE A 136 -5.25 -34.31 -22.62
CA ILE A 136 -3.88 -34.51 -23.10
C ILE A 136 -2.87 -33.83 -22.16
N LEU A 137 -3.19 -32.65 -21.61
CA LEU A 137 -2.31 -31.94 -20.66
C LEU A 137 -2.22 -32.64 -19.28
N VAL A 138 -3.29 -33.26 -18.77
CA VAL A 138 -3.24 -34.09 -17.55
C VAL A 138 -2.38 -35.33 -17.82
N SER A 139 -2.70 -36.10 -18.86
CA SER A 139 -2.03 -37.37 -19.12
C SER A 139 -0.53 -37.19 -19.38
N LEU A 140 -0.17 -36.27 -20.27
CA LEU A 140 1.23 -36.03 -20.64
C LEU A 140 1.99 -35.21 -19.58
N GLY A 141 1.33 -34.24 -18.94
CA GLY A 141 1.96 -33.27 -18.06
C GLY A 141 1.92 -33.59 -16.56
N LEU A 142 0.86 -34.25 -16.07
CA LEU A 142 0.71 -34.60 -14.65
C LEU A 142 0.84 -36.10 -14.38
N GLN A 143 0.33 -36.96 -15.26
CA GLN A 143 0.43 -38.42 -15.13
C GLN A 143 1.68 -38.99 -15.82
N HIS A 144 2.39 -38.19 -16.62
CA HIS A 144 3.60 -38.56 -17.36
C HIS A 144 3.43 -39.80 -18.28
N GLN A 145 2.23 -40.01 -18.83
CA GLN A 145 1.92 -41.10 -19.75
C GLN A 145 2.53 -40.89 -21.14
N SER A 146 2.87 -41.97 -21.85
CA SER A 146 3.31 -41.90 -23.25
C SER A 146 2.16 -41.60 -24.20
N VAL A 147 2.48 -41.03 -25.36
CA VAL A 147 1.48 -40.69 -26.40
C VAL A 147 0.65 -41.90 -26.83
N ASP A 148 1.25 -43.10 -26.85
CA ASP A 148 0.56 -44.36 -27.22
C ASP A 148 -0.55 -44.75 -26.22
N VAL A 149 -0.29 -44.59 -24.92
CA VAL A 149 -1.28 -44.85 -23.86
C VAL A 149 -2.43 -43.86 -23.98
N ILE A 150 -2.13 -42.58 -24.21
CA ILE A 150 -3.15 -41.53 -24.36
C ILE A 150 -3.98 -41.75 -25.64
N GLN A 151 -3.36 -42.22 -26.73
CA GLN A 151 -4.07 -42.62 -27.95
C GLN A 151 -5.06 -43.76 -27.68
N GLN A 152 -4.66 -44.79 -26.92
CA GLN A 152 -5.53 -45.91 -26.55
C GLN A 152 -6.68 -45.46 -25.63
N GLU A 153 -6.42 -44.58 -24.66
CA GLU A 153 -7.44 -44.12 -23.71
C GLU A 153 -8.47 -43.19 -24.38
N LEU A 154 -8.01 -42.17 -25.12
CA LEU A 154 -8.90 -41.19 -25.76
C LEU A 154 -9.50 -41.69 -27.09
N ASN A 155 -9.01 -42.80 -27.64
CA ASN A 155 -9.37 -43.30 -28.98
C ASN A 155 -9.14 -42.27 -30.10
N VAL A 156 -8.09 -41.45 -29.99
CA VAL A 156 -7.72 -40.39 -30.93
C VAL A 156 -6.37 -40.72 -31.58
N PRO A 157 -6.22 -40.65 -32.92
CA PRO A 157 -4.93 -40.88 -33.57
C PRO A 157 -3.83 -39.94 -33.07
N SER A 158 -2.62 -40.45 -32.84
CA SER A 158 -1.47 -39.70 -32.31
C SER A 158 -1.16 -38.40 -33.07
N ASN A 159 -1.32 -38.36 -34.39
CA ASN A 159 -1.19 -37.13 -35.19
C ASN A 159 -2.20 -36.03 -34.79
N GLN A 160 -3.44 -36.40 -34.47
CA GLN A 160 -4.47 -35.46 -34.01
C GLN A 160 -4.23 -35.04 -32.56
N LEU A 161 -3.76 -35.96 -31.72
CA LEU A 161 -3.37 -35.70 -30.33
C LEU A 161 -2.24 -34.66 -30.28
N LEU A 162 -1.17 -34.84 -31.06
CA LEU A 162 -0.07 -33.88 -31.17
C LEU A 162 -0.53 -32.53 -31.74
N ALA A 163 -1.46 -32.51 -32.70
CA ALA A 163 -2.03 -31.25 -33.21
C ALA A 163 -2.87 -30.50 -32.14
N LEU A 164 -3.67 -31.21 -31.34
CA LEU A 164 -4.44 -30.65 -30.23
C LEU A 164 -3.53 -30.14 -29.11
N PHE A 165 -2.45 -30.86 -28.81
CA PHE A 165 -1.40 -30.47 -27.88
C PHE A 165 -0.65 -29.22 -28.35
N ASN A 166 -0.23 -29.16 -29.62
CA ASN A 166 0.38 -27.97 -30.21
C ASN A 166 -0.54 -26.74 -30.13
N LYS A 167 -1.85 -26.92 -30.36
CA LYS A 167 -2.87 -25.87 -30.17
C LYS A 167 -3.02 -25.45 -28.69
N ALA A 168 -2.68 -26.29 -27.72
CA ALA A 168 -2.60 -25.91 -26.31
C ALA A 168 -1.30 -25.16 -26.00
N VAL A 169 -0.14 -25.63 -26.51
CA VAL A 169 1.16 -24.95 -26.34
C VAL A 169 1.14 -23.53 -26.92
N ARG A 170 0.47 -23.30 -28.06
CA ARG A 170 0.25 -21.94 -28.60
C ARG A 170 -0.49 -21.03 -27.63
N LYS A 171 -1.49 -21.54 -26.89
CA LYS A 171 -2.22 -20.74 -25.89
C LYS A 171 -1.33 -20.41 -24.70
N PHE A 172 -0.51 -21.36 -24.23
CA PHE A 172 0.49 -21.10 -23.20
C PHE A 172 1.50 -20.04 -23.65
N LEU A 173 2.03 -20.16 -24.89
CA LEU A 173 2.96 -19.18 -25.44
C LEU A 173 2.36 -17.77 -25.49
N ASN A 174 1.14 -17.62 -26.00
CA ASN A 174 0.48 -16.31 -26.05
C ASN A 174 0.32 -15.68 -24.65
N GLN A 175 -0.02 -16.49 -23.64
CA GLN A 175 -0.15 -16.02 -22.25
C GLN A 175 1.20 -15.66 -21.62
N ILE A 176 2.25 -16.44 -21.89
CA ILE A 176 3.63 -16.13 -21.47
C ILE A 176 4.12 -14.84 -22.14
N GLU A 177 3.90 -14.67 -23.45
CA GLU A 177 4.27 -13.46 -24.18
C GLU A 177 3.52 -12.22 -23.64
N GLN A 178 2.22 -12.33 -23.34
CA GLN A 178 1.43 -11.27 -22.69
C GLN A 178 1.92 -10.91 -21.28
N LEU A 179 2.35 -11.89 -20.48
CA LEU A 179 2.91 -11.62 -19.14
C LEU A 179 4.29 -10.95 -19.22
N MET A 180 5.13 -11.39 -20.16
CA MET A 180 6.44 -10.77 -20.42
C MET A 180 6.31 -9.34 -20.98
N GLU A 181 5.33 -9.09 -21.86
CA GLU A 181 5.04 -7.76 -22.39
C GLU A 181 4.61 -6.80 -21.28
N LYS A 182 3.68 -7.22 -20.40
CA LYS A 182 3.30 -6.45 -19.20
C LYS A 182 4.48 -6.14 -18.28
N GLN A 183 5.39 -7.09 -18.05
CA GLN A 183 6.60 -6.83 -17.26
C GLN A 183 7.47 -5.74 -17.91
N LEU A 184 7.65 -5.77 -19.23
CA LEU A 184 8.44 -4.74 -19.94
C LEU A 184 7.74 -3.37 -19.89
N GLU A 185 6.41 -3.32 -19.91
CA GLU A 185 5.65 -2.07 -19.69
C GLU A 185 5.83 -1.55 -18.25
N GLU A 186 5.80 -2.43 -17.24
CA GLU A 186 6.06 -2.07 -15.85
C GLU A 186 7.51 -1.58 -15.64
N GLU A 187 8.51 -2.27 -16.20
CA GLU A 187 9.92 -1.87 -16.14
C GLU A 187 10.19 -0.55 -16.89
N THR A 188 9.58 -0.35 -18.07
CA THR A 188 9.73 0.91 -18.82
C THR A 188 8.98 2.07 -18.18
N THR A 189 7.83 1.85 -17.54
CA THR A 189 7.16 2.91 -16.77
C THR A 189 7.90 3.22 -15.47
N ASN A 190 8.45 2.23 -14.77
CA ASN A 190 9.21 2.45 -13.54
C ASN A 190 10.57 3.11 -13.82
N SER A 191 11.28 2.73 -14.89
CA SER A 191 12.49 3.44 -15.33
C SER A 191 12.20 4.87 -15.82
N LYS A 192 11.06 5.12 -16.49
CA LYS A 192 10.61 6.50 -16.81
C LYS A 192 10.31 7.31 -15.55
N LYS A 193 9.65 6.73 -14.53
CA LYS A 193 9.45 7.39 -13.23
C LYS A 193 10.79 7.70 -12.54
N LEU A 194 11.72 6.74 -12.52
CA LEU A 194 13.08 6.95 -12.01
C LEU A 194 13.81 8.08 -12.75
N ALA A 195 13.72 8.11 -14.09
CA ALA A 195 14.32 9.17 -14.90
C ALA A 195 13.68 10.54 -14.66
N GLN A 196 12.36 10.60 -14.41
CA GLN A 196 11.68 11.84 -14.01
C GLN A 196 12.11 12.32 -12.62
N VAL A 197 12.22 11.42 -11.63
CA VAL A 197 12.73 11.74 -10.29
C VAL A 197 14.19 12.17 -10.35
N ALA A 198 15.02 11.51 -11.17
CA ALA A 198 16.40 11.91 -11.40
C ALA A 198 16.48 13.30 -12.06
N ALA A 199 15.69 13.58 -13.09
CA ALA A 199 15.62 14.90 -13.72
C ALA A 199 15.13 16.00 -12.75
N GLN A 200 14.16 15.69 -11.88
CA GLN A 200 13.72 16.60 -10.81
C GLN A 200 14.83 16.85 -9.77
N SER A 201 15.62 15.83 -9.42
CA SER A 201 16.79 16.00 -8.55
C SER A 201 17.91 16.82 -9.18
N GLN A 202 18.12 16.72 -10.50
CA GLN A 202 19.06 17.57 -11.25
C GLN A 202 18.58 19.02 -11.40
N ALA A 203 17.27 19.26 -11.31
CA ALA A 203 16.70 20.61 -11.27
C ALA A 203 16.81 21.28 -9.87
N MET A 204 17.19 20.54 -8.83
CA MET A 204 17.51 21.11 -7.52
C MET A 204 18.92 21.71 -7.54
N ASN A 205 19.01 23.01 -7.83
CA ASN A 205 20.22 23.77 -7.55
C ASN A 205 20.52 23.70 -6.04
N PRO A 206 21.79 23.48 -5.61
CA PRO A 206 22.15 23.52 -4.20
C PRO A 206 21.82 24.91 -3.63
N THR A 207 21.12 24.95 -2.50
CA THR A 207 20.81 26.20 -1.81
C THR A 207 22.12 26.86 -1.37
N LYS A 208 22.24 28.18 -1.61
CA LYS A 208 23.45 28.95 -1.24
C LYS A 208 23.63 29.03 0.27
N THR A 209 22.52 28.93 0.99
CA THR A 209 22.36 28.86 2.44
C THR A 209 22.14 27.41 2.87
N THR A 210 22.66 27.04 4.04
CA THR A 210 22.29 25.76 4.67
C THR A 210 21.03 25.97 5.52
N LEU A 211 20.20 24.94 5.62
CA LEU A 211 18.95 24.99 6.39
C LEU A 211 19.18 25.33 7.87
N ASP A 212 20.34 24.96 8.43
CA ASP A 212 20.72 25.29 9.81
C ASP A 212 21.01 26.79 10.00
N GLU A 213 21.52 27.47 8.97
CA GLU A 213 21.80 28.91 9.03
C GLU A 213 20.50 29.73 8.90
N GLU A 214 19.59 29.36 7.98
CA GLU A 214 18.26 30.00 7.88
C GLU A 214 17.43 29.80 9.16
N MET A 215 17.53 28.61 9.78
CA MET A 215 16.90 28.33 11.08
C MET A 215 17.48 29.19 12.22
N ARG A 216 18.79 29.50 12.19
CA ARG A 216 19.43 30.41 13.16
C ARG A 216 19.04 31.85 12.93
N GLU A 217 18.99 32.33 11.69
CA GLU A 217 18.55 33.69 11.36
C GLU A 217 17.09 33.90 11.80
N GLY A 218 16.18 32.99 11.45
CA GLY A 218 14.78 33.02 11.91
C GLY A 218 14.65 33.01 13.44
N ALA A 219 15.42 32.17 14.13
CA ALA A 219 15.44 32.12 15.59
C ALA A 219 16.05 33.39 16.24
N GLN A 220 16.95 34.10 15.56
CA GLN A 220 17.47 35.39 16.01
C GLN A 220 16.43 36.50 15.80
N GLU A 221 15.74 36.52 14.67
CA GLU A 221 14.66 37.48 14.41
C GLU A 221 13.50 37.34 15.41
N GLU A 222 13.06 36.11 15.72
CA GLU A 222 12.02 35.91 16.73
C GLU A 222 12.47 36.36 18.12
N LYS A 223 13.73 36.07 18.50
CA LYS A 223 14.29 36.57 19.77
C LYS A 223 14.36 38.10 19.81
N ALA A 224 14.71 38.75 18.70
CA ALA A 224 14.72 40.22 18.61
C ALA A 224 13.29 40.80 18.73
N LYS A 225 12.31 40.21 18.05
CA LYS A 225 10.88 40.59 18.15
C LYS A 225 10.34 40.38 19.57
N GLN A 226 10.69 39.26 20.23
CA GLN A 226 10.35 39.00 21.63
C GLN A 226 11.01 40.00 22.60
N GLN A 227 12.28 40.36 22.38
CA GLN A 227 12.96 41.38 23.19
C GLN A 227 12.34 42.77 23.02
N GLN A 228 11.95 43.16 21.80
CA GLN A 228 11.23 44.41 21.55
C GLN A 228 9.87 44.43 22.27
N GLN A 229 9.07 43.37 22.14
CA GLN A 229 7.81 43.22 22.87
C GLN A 229 8.01 43.25 24.40
N LEU A 230 9.10 42.67 24.89
CA LEU A 230 9.46 42.73 26.31
C LEU A 230 9.77 44.18 26.72
N LEU A 231 10.61 44.90 25.97
CA LEU A 231 10.95 46.29 26.23
C LEU A 231 9.72 47.21 26.21
N ASP A 232 8.80 47.04 25.26
CA ASP A 232 7.54 47.78 25.19
C ASP A 232 6.61 47.46 26.39
N SER A 233 6.68 46.23 26.91
CA SER A 233 5.93 45.83 28.12
C SER A 233 6.55 46.34 29.43
N LEU A 234 7.85 46.67 29.44
CA LEU A 234 8.51 47.30 30.57
C LEU A 234 8.13 48.79 30.62
N ASN A 235 7.36 49.17 31.63
CA ASN A 235 6.94 50.56 31.81
C ASN A 235 8.10 51.45 32.32
N LEU A 236 8.97 51.88 31.40
CA LEU A 236 10.12 52.77 31.67
C LEU A 236 9.73 54.09 32.36
N MET A 237 8.46 54.54 32.25
CA MET A 237 7.99 55.76 32.93
C MET A 237 8.09 55.67 34.46
N LYS A 238 8.19 54.47 35.05
CA LYS A 238 8.39 54.31 36.51
C LYS A 238 9.78 54.78 36.97
N TYR A 239 10.77 54.80 36.07
CA TYR A 239 12.14 55.24 36.35
C TYR A 239 12.51 56.58 35.67
N ALA A 240 11.56 57.19 34.94
CA ALA A 240 11.73 58.53 34.42
C ALA A 240 11.78 59.55 35.57
N VAL A 241 12.99 60.02 35.89
CA VAL A 241 13.19 61.07 36.89
C VAL A 241 12.60 62.37 36.33
N ARG A 242 11.45 62.79 36.85
CA ARG A 242 10.80 64.04 36.48
C ARG A 242 11.36 65.21 37.28
N GLY A 243 12.00 66.14 36.59
CA GLY A 243 12.27 67.51 37.02
C GLY A 243 12.66 68.30 35.78
N ASP A 244 12.05 69.46 35.57
CA ASP A 244 12.50 70.42 34.55
C ASP A 244 13.82 71.06 35.03
N ASP A 245 14.70 71.51 34.13
CA ASP A 245 16.04 72.01 34.49
C ASP A 245 16.00 73.12 35.57
N ALA A 246 14.95 73.94 35.57
CA ALA A 246 14.74 74.98 36.58
C ALA A 246 14.44 74.44 38.00
N ASP A 247 13.79 73.28 38.14
CA ASP A 247 13.57 72.63 39.44
C ASP A 247 14.88 71.98 39.95
N TRP A 248 15.78 71.58 39.04
CA TRP A 248 17.12 71.07 39.40
C TRP A 248 18.07 72.18 39.83
N ASP A 249 18.13 73.30 39.10
CA ASP A 249 18.93 74.47 39.50
C ASP A 249 18.49 75.03 40.86
N ALA A 250 17.19 75.08 41.14
CA ALA A 250 16.67 75.50 42.44
C ALA A 250 17.06 74.55 43.58
N ALA A 251 17.13 73.24 43.31
CA ALA A 251 17.53 72.24 44.29
C ALA A 251 19.06 72.20 44.52
N LEU A 252 19.86 72.51 43.49
CA LEU A 252 21.33 72.53 43.57
C LEU A 252 21.84 73.77 44.33
N ASN A 253 21.21 74.93 44.14
CA ASN A 253 21.58 76.19 44.80
C ASN A 253 21.18 76.27 46.29
N GLN A 254 20.49 75.28 46.85
CA GLN A 254 20.11 75.23 48.28
C GLN A 254 21.07 74.41 49.16
N SER A 255 22.11 73.77 48.61
CA SER A 255 23.03 72.92 49.40
C SER A 255 24.50 73.19 49.11
N GLU A 256 25.14 74.01 49.94
CA GLU A 256 26.60 74.01 50.04
C GLU A 256 27.08 72.82 50.89
N SER A 257 27.98 72.01 50.32
CA SER A 257 28.68 70.86 50.94
C SER A 257 27.82 69.65 51.41
N GLY A 258 27.79 68.61 50.58
CA GLY A 258 27.74 67.21 51.04
C GLY A 258 26.43 66.64 51.60
N GLY A 259 25.26 67.22 51.29
CA GLY A 259 23.94 66.74 51.74
C GLY A 259 23.05 66.15 50.63
N ILE A 260 22.13 65.25 50.99
CA ILE A 260 21.20 64.58 50.06
C ILE A 260 20.19 65.59 49.47
N VAL A 261 20.17 65.72 48.15
CA VAL A 261 19.20 66.57 47.42
C VAL A 261 17.84 65.88 47.26
N GLN A 262 16.75 66.54 47.64
CA GLN A 262 15.38 66.02 47.53
C GLN A 262 14.49 66.91 46.66
N VAL A 263 14.23 66.50 45.41
CA VAL A 263 13.28 67.19 44.51
C VAL A 263 11.84 66.78 44.86
N LYS A 264 11.00 67.77 45.18
CA LYS A 264 9.66 67.55 45.78
C LYS A 264 8.58 67.34 44.71
N SER A 265 8.34 66.08 44.33
CA SER A 265 7.36 65.75 43.29
C SER A 265 5.93 66.24 43.58
N LYS A 266 5.39 67.12 42.71
CA LYS A 266 3.97 67.51 42.73
C LYS A 266 3.12 66.38 42.16
N LYS A 267 2.31 65.76 43.03
CA LYS A 267 1.46 64.60 42.73
C LYS A 267 0.28 65.01 41.84
N GLN A 268 0.28 64.62 40.56
CA GLN A 268 -0.83 64.89 39.64
C GLN A 268 -1.91 63.80 39.66
N ASN A 269 -3.14 64.22 39.37
CA ASN A 269 -4.36 63.43 39.53
C ASN A 269 -4.61 62.44 38.38
N LYS A 270 -5.49 61.45 38.62
CA LYS A 270 -6.02 60.55 37.58
C LYS A 270 -6.53 61.33 36.37
N VAL A 271 -5.94 61.12 35.18
CA VAL A 271 -6.56 61.55 33.92
C VAL A 271 -7.70 60.60 33.57
N LYS A 272 -8.87 61.17 33.27
CA LYS A 272 -10.08 60.42 32.92
C LYS A 272 -10.02 59.90 31.49
N LYS A 273 -10.58 58.70 31.34
CA LYS A 273 -11.18 58.18 30.11
C LYS A 273 -12.17 59.20 29.55
N GLU A 274 -11.98 59.63 28.30
CA GLU A 274 -13.05 60.24 27.51
C GLU A 274 -12.95 59.80 26.05
N SER A 275 -14.09 59.48 25.47
CA SER A 275 -14.26 58.83 24.18
C SER A 275 -14.96 59.76 23.21
N LYS A 276 -14.59 59.73 21.92
CA LYS A 276 -15.50 60.16 20.85
C LYS A 276 -15.50 59.18 19.69
N ASP A 277 -16.68 58.63 19.45
CA ASP A 277 -17.09 57.78 18.34
C ASP A 277 -17.62 58.64 17.19
N SER A 278 -17.34 58.24 15.94
CA SER A 278 -18.33 58.39 14.86
C SER A 278 -18.06 57.46 13.66
N LYS A 279 -18.80 56.35 13.62
CA LYS A 279 -19.67 55.91 12.48
C LYS A 279 -19.02 55.67 11.09
N LYS A 280 -18.98 54.41 10.60
CA LYS A 280 -19.97 53.72 9.70
C LYS A 280 -19.56 53.80 8.20
N ASP A 281 -19.87 52.84 7.32
CA ASP A 281 -21.02 51.93 7.28
C ASP A 281 -20.79 50.58 6.54
N GLN A 282 -21.59 49.56 6.88
CA GLN A 282 -22.12 48.43 6.07
C GLN A 282 -21.14 47.44 5.36
N LYS A 283 -21.38 46.11 5.31
CA LYS A 283 -22.64 45.45 4.90
C LYS A 283 -22.75 43.93 5.27
N HIS A 284 -23.84 43.58 5.96
CA HIS A 284 -24.64 42.32 6.00
C HIS A 284 -24.05 40.89 6.09
N ASN A 285 -24.56 40.15 7.11
CA ASN A 285 -25.20 38.80 7.11
C ASN A 285 -24.51 37.60 6.43
N LYS A 286 -24.57 36.37 6.97
CA LYS A 286 -25.70 35.71 7.66
C LYS A 286 -25.23 34.45 8.42
N ARG A 287 -25.85 34.14 9.58
CA ARG A 287 -26.19 32.82 10.23
C ARG A 287 -25.36 31.55 9.88
N SER A 288 -25.14 30.55 10.72
CA SER A 288 -25.44 30.23 12.15
C SER A 288 -24.81 28.84 12.39
N ALA A 289 -24.25 28.51 13.55
CA ALA A 289 -24.87 27.69 14.61
C ALA A 289 -23.71 27.35 15.59
N ASP A 290 -23.86 27.56 16.90
CA ASP A 290 -24.24 26.53 17.89
C ASP A 290 -23.11 25.51 18.14
N GLY A 291 -22.64 25.24 19.35
CA GLY A 291 -23.06 25.71 20.67
C GLY A 291 -22.48 24.80 21.78
N ASP A 292 -21.22 25.02 22.17
CA ASP A 292 -20.57 24.23 23.23
C ASP A 292 -20.75 24.85 24.62
N SER A 293 -21.58 24.20 25.44
CA SER A 293 -21.61 24.25 26.91
C SER A 293 -22.52 23.08 27.39
N ASP A 294 -22.39 22.47 28.57
CA ASP A 294 -21.74 22.94 29.78
C ASP A 294 -21.38 21.76 30.74
N ARG A 295 -20.17 21.79 31.30
CA ARG A 295 -19.80 21.47 32.72
C ARG A 295 -20.17 20.15 33.46
N LYS A 296 -19.15 19.73 34.25
CA LYS A 296 -19.20 19.09 35.61
C LYS A 296 -19.66 17.61 35.63
N LYS A 297 -19.23 16.69 36.51
CA LYS A 297 -18.37 16.63 37.74
C LYS A 297 -17.98 15.12 37.95
N SER A 298 -17.06 14.67 38.83
CA SER A 298 -15.74 15.15 39.31
C SER A 298 -15.17 14.20 40.40
N LYS A 299 -13.84 13.96 40.45
CA LYS A 299 -13.05 13.38 41.60
C LYS A 299 -13.37 11.89 41.94
N LYS A 300 -12.45 11.04 42.47
CA LYS A 300 -11.13 11.25 43.11
C LYS A 300 -10.34 9.92 43.27
N SER A 301 -9.00 9.96 43.14
CA SER A 301 -7.98 9.08 43.81
C SER A 301 -8.01 7.55 43.57
N LYS A 302 -6.93 6.77 43.67
CA LYS A 302 -5.60 6.91 44.33
C LYS A 302 -4.49 6.53 43.31
N LYS A 303 -3.33 7.20 43.26
CA LYS A 303 -2.09 6.85 44.01
C LYS A 303 -1.83 5.34 44.08
N SER A 304 -0.67 4.74 43.76
CA SER A 304 0.67 5.17 43.31
C SER A 304 1.63 4.07 43.78
N LYS A 305 2.72 3.76 43.05
CA LYS A 305 4.13 3.67 43.53
C LYS A 305 4.96 2.68 42.71
N TYR A 306 6.06 3.20 42.12
CA TYR A 306 7.42 2.62 41.94
C TYR A 306 7.58 1.18 41.37
N ALA A 307 8.71 0.78 40.78
CA ALA A 307 10.03 1.42 40.71
C ALA A 307 10.73 1.16 39.37
N ASN A 308 11.65 2.05 38.99
CA ASN A 308 12.79 1.67 38.16
C ASN A 308 13.77 0.85 39.03
N LEU A 309 14.44 -0.16 38.47
CA LEU A 309 15.91 -0.27 38.38
C LEU A 309 16.32 -1.67 37.91
N SER A 310 16.90 -1.77 36.71
CA SER A 310 18.21 -2.35 36.38
C SER A 310 18.31 -2.58 34.88
#